data_AF-A0AAJ6A6T0-F1
#
_entry.id   AF-A0AAJ6A6T0-F1
#
_cell.length_a   1.000
_cell.length_b   1.000
_cell.length_c   1.000
_cell.angle_alpha   90.00
_cell.angle_beta   90.00
_cell.angle_gamma   90.00
#
_symmetry.space_group_name_H-M   'P 1'
#
loop_
_entity.id
_entity.type
_entity.pdbx_description
1 polymer ?
#
loop_
_entity_poly.entity_id
_entity_poly.type
_entity_poly.pdbx_seq_one_letter_code
_entity_poly.pdbx_strand_id
1 'polypeptide(L)'
;MKALFIALIAAGVFVPPASAQSTITRAKSDHLIETYRAYIGRDDLYNSSGARLREPWQIIRQDRANFYVYGRRDRGDEADKFFADKRNRETLEAMLASGSISPSAASMIVQGDIWINVSIYGDGNIGDRLDVTVSD
;
A
#
# COMPACT_ATOMS: atom_id res chain seq x y z
N MET A 1 71.06 13.60 -37.92
CA MET A 1 69.99 12.65 -38.30
C MET A 1 68.71 13.15 -37.65
N LYS A 2 67.86 13.88 -38.38
CA LYS A 2 66.61 13.38 -38.99
C LYS A 2 65.77 12.63 -37.94
N ALA A 3 64.82 13.33 -37.32
CA ALA A 3 63.35 13.22 -37.57
C ALA A 3 62.72 12.40 -36.42
N LEU A 4 61.49 12.57 -35.93
CA LEU A 4 60.23 13.12 -36.43
C LEU A 4 59.31 13.41 -35.22
N PHE A 5 58.48 14.45 -35.34
CA PHE A 5 57.30 14.70 -34.52
C PHE A 5 56.26 13.60 -34.70
N ILE A 6 55.65 13.11 -33.61
CA ILE A 6 54.29 12.57 -33.62
C ILE A 6 53.58 13.07 -32.36
N ALA A 7 52.78 14.13 -32.52
CA ALA A 7 51.77 14.52 -31.55
C ALA A 7 50.54 13.65 -31.80
N LEU A 8 50.22 12.75 -30.85
CA LEU A 8 49.00 11.96 -30.90
C LEU A 8 47.92 12.70 -30.09
N ILE A 9 47.01 13.37 -30.80
CA ILE A 9 45.80 13.95 -30.22
C ILE A 9 44.86 12.79 -29.91
N ALA A 10 44.80 12.37 -28.65
CA ALA A 10 43.77 11.46 -28.17
C ALA A 10 42.49 12.28 -27.91
N ALA A 11 41.55 12.24 -28.87
CA ALA A 11 40.22 12.80 -28.70
C ALA A 11 39.44 11.95 -27.67
N GLY A 12 39.12 12.55 -26.51
CA GLY A 12 38.28 11.94 -25.50
C GLY A 12 36.82 11.90 -25.96
N VAL A 13 36.27 10.71 -26.14
CA VAL A 13 34.82 10.53 -26.35
C VAL A 13 34.15 10.55 -24.97
N PHE A 14 33.54 11.68 -24.62
CA PHE A 14 32.67 11.77 -23.46
C PHE A 14 31.31 11.17 -23.84
N VAL A 15 31.06 9.91 -23.47
CA VAL A 15 29.73 9.29 -23.60
C VAL A 15 28.94 9.64 -22.34
N PRO A 16 27.92 10.51 -22.39
CA PRO A 16 27.05 10.70 -21.24
C PRO A 16 26.26 9.39 -20.99
N PRO A 17 26.07 8.95 -19.73
CA PRO A 17 25.13 7.89 -19.45
C PRO A 17 23.72 8.40 -19.78
N ALA A 18 23.17 7.92 -20.89
CA ALA A 18 21.75 8.09 -21.19
C ALA A 18 20.96 7.22 -20.21
N SER A 19 20.54 7.81 -19.10
CA SER A 19 19.56 7.22 -18.18
C SER A 19 18.21 7.15 -18.91
N ALA A 20 17.98 6.08 -19.67
CA ALA A 20 16.67 5.75 -20.19
C ALA A 20 15.79 5.25 -19.04
N GLN A 21 15.21 6.16 -18.29
CA GLN A 21 14.21 5.82 -17.27
C GLN A 21 12.89 5.55 -18.00
N SER A 22 12.59 4.29 -18.31
CA SER A 22 11.28 3.91 -18.84
C SER A 22 10.21 4.13 -17.76
N THR A 23 9.39 5.16 -17.91
CA THR A 23 8.17 5.35 -17.13
C THR A 23 7.09 4.41 -17.67
N ILE A 24 7.06 3.17 -17.15
CA ILE A 24 5.91 2.29 -17.36
C ILE A 24 4.79 2.80 -16.45
N THR A 25 3.92 3.66 -16.98
CA THR A 25 2.66 4.01 -16.34
C THR A 25 1.69 2.85 -16.53
N ARG A 26 1.51 2.03 -15.50
CA ARG A 26 0.46 1.00 -15.47
C ARG A 26 -0.91 1.67 -15.35
N ALA A 27 -1.88 1.23 -16.16
CA ALA A 27 -3.27 1.64 -16.00
C ALA A 27 -3.85 1.03 -14.71
N LYS A 28 -4.63 1.82 -13.96
CA LYS A 28 -5.36 1.30 -12.79
C LYS A 28 -6.39 0.25 -13.26
N SER A 29 -6.46 -0.84 -12.53
CA SER A 29 -7.39 -1.94 -12.79
C SER A 29 -8.54 -1.93 -11.80
N ASP A 30 -9.73 -2.24 -12.32
CA ASP A 30 -10.98 -2.38 -11.59
C ASP A 30 -11.32 -3.84 -11.30
N HIS A 31 -10.38 -4.76 -11.52
CA HIS A 31 -10.57 -6.18 -11.24
C HIS A 31 -10.52 -6.42 -9.73
N LEU A 32 -11.59 -7.02 -9.20
CA LEU A 32 -11.66 -7.42 -7.79
C LEU A 32 -10.61 -8.53 -7.52
N ILE A 33 -9.67 -8.24 -6.63
CA ILE A 33 -8.67 -9.20 -6.16
C ILE A 33 -9.28 -10.08 -5.06
N GLU A 34 -9.81 -9.45 -4.02
CA GLU A 34 -10.29 -10.12 -2.83
C GLU A 34 -11.22 -9.19 -2.02
N THR A 35 -12.12 -9.78 -1.26
CA THR A 35 -12.93 -9.09 -0.25
C THR A 35 -12.76 -9.82 1.07
N TYR A 36 -12.72 -9.09 2.18
CA TYR A 36 -12.74 -9.66 3.52
C TYR A 36 -13.59 -8.82 4.47
N ARG A 37 -14.11 -9.48 5.51
CA ARG A 37 -14.75 -8.86 6.66
C ARG A 37 -13.80 -8.82 7.86
N ALA A 38 -13.79 -7.70 8.56
CA ALA A 38 -12.99 -7.51 9.78
C ALA A 38 -13.77 -6.71 10.83
N TYR A 39 -13.51 -6.99 12.10
CA TYR A 39 -13.97 -6.20 13.22
C TYR A 39 -12.87 -5.24 13.64
N ILE A 40 -13.19 -3.94 13.73
CA ILE A 40 -12.26 -2.92 14.20
C ILE A 40 -12.40 -2.82 15.71
N GLY A 41 -11.52 -3.54 16.42
CA GLY A 41 -11.44 -3.58 17.86
C GLY A 41 -10.66 -2.42 18.45
N ARG A 42 -10.61 -2.36 19.78
CA ARG A 42 -9.90 -1.30 20.52
C ARG A 42 -8.39 -1.32 20.27
N ASP A 43 -7.82 -2.48 20.02
CA ASP A 43 -6.37 -2.64 19.79
C ASP A 43 -5.93 -2.09 18.44
N ASP A 44 -6.84 -1.96 17.47
CA ASP A 44 -6.54 -1.43 16.13
C ASP A 44 -6.49 0.09 16.10
N LEU A 45 -7.02 0.72 17.15
CA LEU A 45 -7.09 2.16 17.32
C LEU A 45 -5.73 2.78 17.69
N TYR A 46 -4.73 1.97 18.02
CA TYR A 46 -3.44 2.41 18.53
C TYR A 46 -2.29 1.75 17.78
N ASN A 47 -1.24 2.53 17.50
CA ASN A 47 -0.02 1.95 16.94
C ASN A 47 0.78 1.18 18.00
N SER A 48 1.87 0.54 17.57
CA SER A 48 2.78 -0.22 18.46
C SER A 48 3.42 0.60 19.60
N SER A 49 3.45 1.94 19.53
CA SER A 49 3.92 2.80 20.62
C SER A 49 2.78 3.30 21.52
N GLY A 50 1.55 2.80 21.34
CA GLY A 50 0.37 3.19 22.10
C GLY A 50 -0.23 4.55 21.71
N ALA A 51 0.21 5.16 20.60
CA ALA A 51 -0.33 6.42 20.13
C ALA A 51 -1.63 6.19 19.35
N ARG A 52 -2.63 7.05 19.59
CA ARG A 52 -3.94 6.98 18.96
C ARG A 52 -3.85 7.28 17.46
N LEU A 53 -4.31 6.35 16.64
CA LEU A 53 -4.48 6.53 15.20
C LEU A 53 -5.72 7.38 14.92
N ARG A 54 -5.66 8.24 13.90
CA ARG A 54 -6.74 9.22 13.63
C ARG A 54 -7.31 9.13 12.23
N GLU A 55 -6.66 8.38 11.36
CA GLU A 55 -7.10 8.16 9.98
C GLU A 55 -7.63 6.74 9.78
N PRO A 56 -8.71 6.54 8.99
CA PRO A 56 -9.26 5.20 8.74
C PRO A 56 -8.22 4.23 8.17
N TRP A 57 -7.40 4.68 7.22
CA TRP A 57 -6.37 3.83 6.60
C TRP A 57 -5.31 3.38 7.62
N GLN A 58 -5.01 4.19 8.63
CA GLN A 58 -4.06 3.82 9.69
C GLN A 58 -4.61 2.66 10.52
N ILE A 59 -5.88 2.74 10.87
CA ILE A 59 -6.58 1.77 11.71
C ILE A 59 -6.73 0.44 10.96
N ILE A 60 -7.19 0.45 9.71
CA ILE A 60 -7.28 -0.78 8.88
C ILE A 60 -5.88 -1.40 8.68
N ARG A 61 -4.84 -0.58 8.49
CA ARG A 61 -3.46 -1.07 8.40
C ARG A 61 -3.01 -1.73 9.71
N GLN A 62 -3.35 -1.12 10.85
CA GLN A 62 -3.00 -1.64 12.18
C GLN A 62 -3.74 -2.93 12.48
N ASP A 63 -5.03 -3.03 12.14
CA ASP A 63 -5.83 -4.25 12.21
C ASP A 63 -5.19 -5.39 11.41
N ARG A 64 -4.87 -5.17 10.12
CA ARG A 64 -4.19 -6.21 9.33
C ARG A 64 -2.79 -6.55 9.87
N ALA A 65 -2.10 -5.62 10.52
CA ALA A 65 -0.85 -5.93 11.23
C ALA A 65 -1.11 -6.76 12.50
N ASN A 66 -2.16 -6.46 13.27
CA ASN A 66 -2.60 -7.23 14.43
C ASN A 66 -2.94 -8.66 14.04
N PHE A 67 -3.69 -8.85 12.95
CA PHE A 67 -4.11 -10.14 12.44
C PHE A 67 -2.94 -11.03 11.99
N TYR A 68 -1.97 -10.48 11.24
CA TYR A 68 -0.89 -11.24 10.60
C TYR A 68 0.45 -11.24 11.35
N VAL A 69 0.80 -10.15 12.02
CA VAL A 69 2.13 -9.99 12.65
C VAL A 69 2.06 -10.30 14.14
N TYR A 70 1.03 -9.81 14.83
CA TYR A 70 0.95 -9.89 16.28
C TYR A 70 0.05 -11.03 16.79
N GLY A 71 -0.66 -11.72 15.89
CA GLY A 71 -1.56 -12.83 16.24
C GLY A 71 -2.76 -12.41 17.09
N ARG A 72 -3.10 -11.12 17.09
CA ARG A 72 -4.28 -10.55 17.76
C ARG A 72 -5.38 -10.50 16.74
N ARG A 73 -6.30 -11.47 16.82
CA ARG A 73 -7.42 -11.60 15.89
C ARG A 73 -8.71 -11.46 16.67
N ASP A 74 -9.64 -10.69 16.13
CA ASP A 74 -10.98 -10.65 16.70
C ASP A 74 -11.80 -11.82 16.18
N ARG A 75 -12.77 -12.23 17.00
CA ARG A 75 -13.58 -13.41 16.70
C ARG A 75 -14.48 -13.10 15.51
N GLY A 76 -14.26 -13.80 14.40
CA GLY A 76 -15.05 -13.66 13.18
C GLY A 76 -14.34 -12.85 12.08
N ASP A 77 -13.12 -12.36 12.35
CA ASP A 77 -12.28 -11.80 11.30
C ASP A 77 -11.96 -12.84 10.23
N GLU A 78 -12.09 -12.41 8.98
CA GLU A 78 -11.68 -13.19 7.83
C GLU A 78 -10.20 -12.93 7.52
N ALA A 79 -9.53 -14.00 7.10
CA ALA A 79 -8.20 -13.90 6.52
C ALA A 79 -8.30 -13.42 5.08
N ASP A 80 -7.34 -12.59 4.67
CA ASP A 80 -7.15 -12.13 3.29
C ASP A 80 -5.72 -12.39 2.81
N LYS A 81 -5.55 -12.86 1.57
CA LYS A 81 -4.22 -13.14 1.01
C LYS A 81 -3.46 -11.86 0.68
N PHE A 82 -4.16 -10.80 0.28
CA PHE A 82 -3.54 -9.57 -0.20
C PHE A 82 -2.74 -8.84 0.89
N PHE A 83 -3.32 -8.57 2.06
CA PHE A 83 -2.66 -7.90 3.18
C PHE A 83 -1.88 -8.83 4.09
N ALA A 84 -1.72 -10.13 3.77
CA ALA A 84 -0.71 -10.96 4.39
C ALA A 84 0.72 -10.41 4.11
N ASP A 85 0.93 -9.80 2.93
CA ASP A 85 2.18 -9.12 2.58
C ASP A 85 2.26 -7.71 3.24
N LYS A 86 3.38 -7.45 3.92
CA LYS A 86 3.66 -6.14 4.53
C LYS A 86 3.69 -5.01 3.50
N ARG A 87 4.18 -5.24 2.28
CA ARG A 87 4.27 -4.22 1.23
C ARG A 87 2.89 -3.74 0.80
N ASN A 88 1.93 -4.65 0.71
CA ASN A 88 0.55 -4.32 0.38
C ASN A 88 -0.13 -3.52 1.50
N ARG A 89 0.21 -3.79 2.77
CA ARG A 89 -0.27 -2.95 3.89
C ARG A 89 0.25 -1.51 3.80
N GLU A 90 1.45 -1.30 3.28
CA GLU A 90 2.05 0.04 3.12
C GLU A 90 1.33 0.88 2.05
N THR A 91 0.71 0.26 1.04
CA THR A 91 -0.03 0.96 -0.03
C THR A 91 -1.44 1.38 0.36
N LEU A 92 -1.94 0.99 1.53
CA LEU A 92 -3.34 1.13 1.94
C LEU A 92 -3.86 2.58 1.85
N GLU A 93 -3.07 3.57 2.28
CA GLU A 93 -3.44 4.99 2.18
C GLU A 93 -3.71 5.42 0.73
N ALA A 94 -2.80 5.08 -0.19
CA ALA A 94 -2.93 5.42 -1.60
C ALA A 94 -4.10 4.69 -2.28
N MET A 95 -4.33 3.44 -1.89
CA MET A 95 -5.44 2.64 -2.40
C MET A 95 -6.79 3.18 -1.90
N LEU A 96 -6.90 3.53 -0.62
CA LEU A 96 -8.13 4.11 -0.07
C LEU A 96 -8.40 5.50 -0.66
N ALA A 97 -7.37 6.32 -0.84
CA ALA A 97 -7.47 7.60 -1.54
C ALA A 97 -7.91 7.46 -3.01
N SER A 98 -7.69 6.29 -3.61
CA SER A 98 -8.10 5.96 -4.98
C SER A 98 -9.42 5.20 -5.08
N GLY A 99 -10.04 4.86 -3.95
CA GLY A 99 -11.29 4.11 -3.90
C GLY A 99 -12.37 4.89 -3.16
N SER A 100 -13.13 4.20 -2.32
CA SER A 100 -14.28 4.81 -1.68
C SER A 100 -14.45 4.41 -0.21
N ILE A 101 -14.85 5.40 0.57
CA ILE A 101 -15.32 5.26 1.95
C ILE A 101 -16.26 6.44 2.23
N SER A 102 -17.43 6.18 2.82
CA SER A 102 -18.32 7.27 3.19
C SER A 102 -17.75 8.05 4.39
N PRO A 103 -18.02 9.36 4.53
CA PRO A 103 -17.57 10.12 5.70
C PRO A 103 -18.09 9.55 7.03
N SER A 104 -19.30 8.96 7.03
CA SER A 104 -19.84 8.27 8.21
C SER A 104 -19.05 7.01 8.54
N ALA A 105 -18.77 6.15 7.54
CA ALA A 105 -17.96 4.95 7.74
C ALA A 105 -16.55 5.30 8.22
N ALA A 106 -15.91 6.32 7.63
CA ALA A 106 -14.61 6.80 8.08
C ALA A 106 -14.63 7.21 9.57
N SER A 107 -15.64 7.98 9.99
CA SER A 107 -15.81 8.37 11.40
C SER A 107 -16.04 7.16 12.32
N MET A 108 -16.86 6.19 11.90
CA MET A 108 -17.13 4.98 12.67
C MET A 108 -15.89 4.11 12.82
N ILE A 109 -15.09 3.92 11.77
CA ILE A 109 -13.80 3.21 11.85
C ILE A 109 -12.86 3.93 12.81
N VAL A 110 -12.82 5.27 12.76
CA VAL A 110 -12.03 6.04 13.72
C VAL A 110 -12.56 5.86 15.14
N GLN A 111 -13.84 5.63 15.37
CA GLN A 111 -14.37 5.34 16.71
C GLN A 111 -14.06 3.90 17.17
N GLY A 112 -14.05 2.94 16.24
CA GLY A 112 -13.90 1.51 16.51
C GLY A 112 -15.23 0.85 16.90
N ASP A 113 -15.15 -0.40 17.38
CA ASP A 113 -16.30 -1.24 17.75
C ASP A 113 -17.30 -1.40 16.60
N ILE A 114 -16.77 -1.73 15.41
CA ILE A 114 -17.57 -1.82 14.20
C ILE A 114 -17.05 -2.90 13.25
N TRP A 115 -17.95 -3.54 12.50
CA TRP A 115 -17.59 -4.42 11.41
C TRP A 115 -17.42 -3.65 10.11
N ILE A 116 -16.38 -4.00 9.35
CA ILE A 116 -16.15 -3.48 8.01
C ILE A 116 -16.06 -4.60 6.98
N ASN A 117 -16.46 -4.29 5.75
CA ASN A 117 -16.08 -5.06 4.57
C ASN A 117 -15.12 -4.23 3.74
N VAL A 118 -14.05 -4.88 3.29
CA VAL A 118 -13.01 -4.26 2.48
C VAL A 118 -12.92 -5.01 1.16
N SER A 119 -13.14 -4.30 0.06
CA SER A 119 -12.98 -4.82 -1.30
C SER A 119 -11.74 -4.23 -1.94
N ILE A 120 -10.87 -5.10 -2.42
CA ILE A 120 -9.55 -4.76 -2.96
C ILE A 120 -9.59 -4.93 -4.48
N TYR A 121 -9.27 -3.86 -5.22
CA TYR A 121 -9.21 -3.92 -6.68
C TYR A 121 -7.80 -3.66 -7.17
N GLY A 122 -7.42 -4.34 -8.25
CA GLY A 122 -6.13 -4.19 -8.88
C GLY A 122 -5.82 -5.30 -9.88
N ASP A 123 -4.58 -5.78 -9.91
CA ASP A 123 -4.16 -6.87 -10.79
C ASP A 123 -3.11 -7.75 -10.10
N GLY A 124 -3.35 -9.06 -10.09
CA GLY A 124 -2.53 -10.03 -9.37
C GLY A 124 -2.38 -9.66 -7.90
N ASN A 125 -1.15 -9.38 -7.48
CA ASN A 125 -0.82 -9.00 -6.09
C ASN A 125 -0.59 -7.48 -5.92
N ILE A 126 -0.97 -6.67 -6.92
CA ILE A 126 -0.82 -5.20 -6.89
C ILE A 126 -2.21 -4.58 -6.72
N GLY A 127 -2.40 -3.82 -5.66
CA GLY A 127 -3.64 -3.11 -5.38
C GLY A 127 -3.65 -1.69 -5.92
N ASP A 128 -4.76 -1.30 -6.55
CA ASP A 128 -4.98 0.02 -7.15
C ASP A 128 -5.96 0.88 -6.36
N ARG A 129 -7.01 0.27 -5.78
CA ARG A 129 -7.97 0.96 -4.92
C ARG A 129 -8.60 0.05 -3.86
N LEU A 130 -9.18 0.67 -2.84
CA LEU A 130 -9.98 0.01 -1.78
C LEU A 130 -11.34 0.66 -1.67
N ASP A 131 -12.38 -0.18 -1.65
CA ASP A 131 -13.70 0.25 -1.21
C ASP A 131 -13.97 -0.32 0.18
N VAL A 132 -14.40 0.54 1.11
CA VAL A 132 -14.64 0.18 2.50
C VAL A 132 -16.06 0.56 2.89
N THR A 133 -16.81 -0.42 3.39
CA THR A 133 -18.15 -0.22 3.92
C THR A 133 -18.24 -0.73 5.36
N VAL A 134 -19.13 -0.13 6.14
CA VAL A 134 -19.52 -0.65 7.46
C VAL A 134 -20.61 -1.72 7.27
N SER A 135 -20.56 -2.77 8.08
CA SER A 135 -21.59 -3.82 8.15
C SER A 135 -22.16 -3.95 9.55
N ASP A 136 -23.41 -4.43 9.63
CA ASP A 136 -24.11 -4.74 10.87
C ASP A 136 -23.68 -6.09 11.49
#